data_AF-A0A5Z1DZU6-F1
#
_entry.id   AF-A0A5Z1DZU6-F1
#
_cell.length_a   1.000
_cell.length_b   1.000
_cell.length_c   1.000
_cell.angle_alpha   90.00
_cell.angle_beta   90.00
_cell.angle_gamma   90.00
#
_symmetry.space_group_name_H-M   'P 1'
#
loop_
_entity.id
_entity.type
_entity.pdbx_description
1 polymer ?
#
loop_
_entity_poly.entity_id
_entity_poly.type
_entity_poly.pdbx_seq_one_letter_code
_entity_poly.pdbx_strand_id
1 'polypeptide(L)'
;EQCTYENEKFWIKILNLCPEGNITCDKVVYVGVNKNNGKYIVLNGKSISDVNMNFKGYVFKNGIYEYNIFNNFLYISKNKQIIQEYRLKLCEK
;
A
#
# COMPACT_ATOMS: atom_id res chain seq x y z
N GLU A 1 -14.41 3.06 -6.82
CA GLU A 1 -13.47 2.07 -7.39
C GLU A 1 -13.30 0.90 -6.42
N GLN A 2 -13.35 -0.33 -6.92
CA GLN A 2 -13.37 -1.56 -6.11
C GLN A 2 -11.97 -2.07 -5.75
N CYS A 3 -10.91 -1.57 -6.40
CA CYS A 3 -9.51 -1.93 -6.17
C CYS A 3 -8.58 -0.81 -6.69
N THR A 4 -7.41 -0.61 -6.08
CA THR A 4 -6.35 0.31 -6.54
C THR A 4 -5.22 -0.44 -7.24
N TYR A 5 -4.72 -1.51 -6.62
CA TYR A 5 -3.66 -2.37 -7.17
C TYR A 5 -4.02 -3.84 -7.02
N GLU A 6 -3.45 -4.69 -7.88
CA GLU A 6 -3.56 -6.12 -7.73
C GLU A 6 -2.30 -6.87 -8.14
N ASN A 7 -2.23 -8.12 -7.70
CA ASN A 7 -1.31 -9.12 -8.20
C ASN A 7 -2.00 -10.49 -8.21
N GLU A 8 -1.26 -11.57 -8.39
CA GLU A 8 -1.79 -12.94 -8.43
C GLU A 8 -2.45 -13.39 -7.11
N LYS A 9 -2.02 -12.83 -5.97
CA LYS A 9 -2.43 -13.25 -4.63
C LYS A 9 -3.41 -12.29 -3.94
N PHE A 10 -3.35 -11.00 -4.25
CA PHE A 10 -4.02 -9.95 -3.48
C PHE A 10 -4.71 -8.93 -4.38
N TRP A 11 -5.89 -8.50 -3.94
CA TRP A 11 -6.46 -7.19 -4.31
C TRP A 11 -6.11 -6.18 -3.22
N ILE A 12 -5.71 -4.98 -3.62
CA ILE A 12 -5.28 -3.92 -2.72
C ILE A 12 -6.11 -2.68 -3.03
N LYS A 13 -6.73 -2.11 -2.00
CA LYS A 13 -7.41 -0.82 -2.07
C LYS A 13 -6.68 0.18 -1.18
N ILE A 14 -6.32 1.33 -1.75
CA ILE A 14 -5.72 2.45 -1.03
C ILE A 14 -6.77 3.55 -0.93
N LEU A 15 -7.03 4.00 0.30
CA LEU A 15 -7.95 5.08 0.60
C LEU A 15 -7.15 6.25 1.18
N ASN A 16 -7.06 7.34 0.44
CA ASN A 16 -6.48 8.59 0.94
C ASN A 16 -7.59 9.36 1.66
N LEU A 17 -7.47 9.54 2.98
CA LEU A 17 -8.44 10.26 3.83
C LEU A 17 -8.00 11.70 4.12
N CYS A 18 -7.10 12.24 3.31
CA CYS A 18 -6.68 13.63 3.38
C CYS A 18 -7.47 14.48 2.37
N PRO A 19 -7.58 15.80 2.61
CA PRO A 19 -8.13 16.72 1.63
C PRO A 19 -7.41 16.60 0.28
N GLU A 20 -8.16 16.79 -0.81
CA GLU A 20 -7.59 16.82 -2.15
C GLU A 20 -6.48 17.88 -2.27
N GLY A 21 -5.40 17.55 -2.98
CA GLY A 21 -4.24 18.44 -3.18
C GLY A 21 -3.10 18.26 -2.18
N ASN A 22 -3.24 17.39 -1.17
CA ASN A 22 -2.16 17.14 -0.21
C ASN A 22 -1.24 16.00 -0.65
N ILE A 23 0.03 16.32 -0.94
CA ILE A 23 1.04 15.35 -1.42
C ILE A 23 1.46 14.40 -0.29
N THR A 24 1.62 14.95 0.91
CA THR A 24 1.92 14.19 2.14
C THR A 24 0.62 13.96 2.90
N CYS A 25 0.16 12.72 2.90
CA CYS A 25 -1.05 12.30 3.59
C CYS A 25 -0.69 11.29 4.67
N ASP A 26 -0.86 11.69 5.94
CA ASP A 26 -0.64 10.80 7.09
C ASP A 26 -1.85 9.93 7.45
N LYS A 27 -2.93 10.04 6.67
CA LYS A 27 -4.20 9.33 6.87
C LYS A 27 -4.52 8.50 5.63
N VAL A 28 -3.71 7.47 5.37
CA VAL A 28 -3.94 6.53 4.28
C VAL A 28 -4.33 5.17 4.86
N VAL A 29 -5.38 4.55 4.30
CA VAL A 29 -5.81 3.20 4.67
C VAL A 29 -5.50 2.23 3.55
N TYR A 30 -4.80 1.15 3.89
CA TYR A 30 -4.58 -0.01 3.03
C TYR A 30 -5.59 -1.09 3.38
N VAL A 31 -6.29 -1.63 2.39
CA VAL A 31 -7.11 -2.83 2.51
C VAL A 31 -6.56 -3.88 1.54
N GLY A 32 -5.97 -4.94 2.08
CA GLY A 32 -5.45 -6.07 1.31
C GLY A 32 -6.35 -7.28 1.47
N VAL A 33 -6.87 -7.82 0.37
CA VAL A 33 -7.74 -9.00 0.33
C VAL A 33 -7.00 -10.13 -0.38
N ASN A 34 -6.88 -11.28 0.28
CA ASN A 34 -6.30 -12.49 -0.33
C ASN A 34 -7.32 -13.13 -1.28
N LYS A 35 -6.97 -13.24 -2.57
CA LYS A 35 -7.85 -13.76 -3.62
C LYS A 35 -8.23 -15.23 -3.41
N ASN A 36 -7.37 -16.02 -2.77
CA ASN A 36 -7.58 -17.46 -2.63
C ASN A 36 -8.59 -17.82 -1.53
N ASN A 37 -8.71 -16.98 -0.49
CA ASN A 37 -9.54 -17.32 0.68
C ASN A 37 -10.42 -16.16 1.18
N GLY A 38 -10.39 -15.00 0.54
CA GLY A 38 -11.18 -13.82 0.91
C GLY A 38 -10.76 -13.15 2.22
N LYS A 39 -9.76 -13.67 2.94
CA LYS A 39 -9.27 -13.03 4.18
C LYS A 39 -8.68 -11.68 3.85
N TYR A 40 -8.95 -10.70 4.68
CA TYR A 40 -8.48 -9.33 4.47
C TYR A 40 -7.75 -8.79 5.69
N ILE A 41 -6.96 -7.74 5.44
CA ILE A 41 -6.29 -6.95 6.46
C ILE A 41 -6.50 -5.47 6.15
N VAL A 42 -6.68 -4.67 7.20
CA VAL A 42 -6.80 -3.21 7.11
C VAL A 42 -5.66 -2.59 7.91
N LEU A 43 -4.90 -1.70 7.29
CA LEU A 43 -3.74 -1.05 7.89
C LEU A 43 -3.83 0.46 7.72
N ASN A 44 -3.45 1.20 8.77
CA ASN A 44 -3.24 2.63 8.69
C ASN A 44 -1.78 2.92 8.30
N GLY A 45 -1.61 3.97 7.51
CA GLY A 45 -0.30 4.37 7.01
C GLY A 45 -0.34 5.77 6.42
N LYS A 46 0.68 6.06 5.62
CA LYS A 46 0.90 7.40 5.07
C LYS A 46 1.52 7.33 3.68
N SER A 47 1.38 8.40 2.91
CA SER A 47 2.16 8.58 1.70
C SER A 47 3.61 8.95 2.03
N ILE A 48 4.51 8.63 1.11
CA ILE A 48 5.91 9.04 1.16
C ILE A 48 6.22 9.90 -0.06
N SER A 49 7.03 10.93 0.13
CA SER A 49 7.51 11.82 -0.93
C SER A 49 9.03 11.93 -0.92
N ASP A 50 9.62 12.40 -2.02
CA ASP A 50 11.03 12.77 -2.05
C ASP A 50 11.28 14.18 -1.49
N VAL A 51 12.55 14.61 -1.52
CA VAL A 51 13.01 15.94 -1.09
C VAL A 51 12.34 17.07 -1.87
N ASN A 52 11.92 16.81 -3.11
CA ASN A 52 11.22 17.77 -3.98
C ASN A 52 9.69 17.70 -3.82
N MET A 53 9.19 17.03 -2.77
CA MET A 53 7.76 16.80 -2.53
C MET A 53 7.06 16.05 -3.67
N ASN A 54 7.76 15.23 -4.46
CA ASN A 54 7.09 14.35 -5.41
C ASN A 54 6.59 13.09 -4.70
N PHE A 55 5.37 12.68 -4.98
CA PHE A 55 4.81 11.41 -4.49
C PHE A 55 5.71 10.22 -4.90
N LYS A 56 6.03 9.34 -3.96
CA LYS A 56 6.83 8.12 -4.19
C LYS A 56 6.09 6.83 -3.91
N GLY A 57 5.07 6.87 -3.05
CA GLY A 57 4.41 5.65 -2.62
C GLY A 57 3.72 5.77 -1.27
N TYR A 58 3.58 4.61 -0.61
CA TYR A 58 2.91 4.48 0.68
C TYR A 58 3.69 3.57 1.63
N VAL A 59 3.57 3.85 2.92
CA VAL A 59 4.10 3.00 4.01
C VAL A 59 3.00 2.72 5.04
N PHE A 60 2.85 1.45 5.39
CA PHE A 60 1.89 0.96 6.40
C PHE A 60 2.60 0.08 7.42
N LYS A 61 2.16 0.13 8.68
CA LYS A 61 2.78 -0.63 9.78
C LYS A 61 1.77 -1.51 10.49
N ASN A 62 2.20 -2.71 10.87
CA ASN A 62 1.45 -3.64 11.70
C ASN A 62 2.40 -4.36 12.67
N GLY A 63 2.63 -3.76 13.85
CA GLY A 63 3.60 -4.26 14.82
C GLY A 63 5.01 -4.30 14.22
N ILE A 64 5.59 -5.51 14.15
CA ILE A 64 6.94 -5.75 13.59
C ILE A 64 6.97 -5.83 12.06
N TYR A 65 5.80 -5.75 11.42
CA TYR A 65 5.68 -5.80 9.96
C TYR A 65 5.52 -4.39 9.38
N GLU A 66 6.17 -4.16 8.25
CA GLU A 66 6.04 -2.93 7.46
C GLU A 66 5.72 -3.28 6.01
N TYR A 67 4.77 -2.56 5.43
CA TYR A 67 4.30 -2.75 4.06
C TYR A 67 4.59 -1.47 3.29
N ASN A 68 5.42 -1.56 2.26
CA ASN A 68 5.81 -0.44 1.43
C ASN A 68 5.31 -0.65 0.02
N ILE A 69 4.60 0.34 -0.53
CA ILE A 69 4.18 0.35 -1.94
C ILE A 69 4.93 1.48 -2.64
N PHE A 70 5.80 1.15 -3.58
CA PHE A 70 6.47 2.14 -4.44
C PHE A 70 6.91 1.47 -5.75
N ASN A 71 7.00 2.24 -6.84
CA ASN A 71 7.42 1.75 -8.16
C ASN A 71 6.67 0.49 -8.67
N ASN A 72 5.38 0.37 -8.37
CA ASN A 72 4.55 -0.81 -8.70
C ASN A 72 4.99 -2.11 -8.01
N PHE A 73 5.60 -2.02 -6.83
CA PHE A 73 5.89 -3.17 -5.98
C PHE A 73 5.27 -3.00 -4.60
N LEU A 74 4.86 -4.13 -4.01
CA LEU A 74 4.56 -4.27 -2.59
C LEU A 74 5.73 -5.02 -1.93
N TYR A 75 6.41 -4.37 -1.00
CA TYR A 75 7.42 -4.97 -0.15
C TYR A 75 6.84 -5.18 1.24
N ILE A 76 6.95 -6.41 1.75
CA ILE A 76 6.58 -6.74 3.12
C ILE A 76 7.87 -7.06 3.87
N SER A 77 8.15 -6.26 4.90
CA SER A 77 9.31 -6.39 5.75
C SER A 77 8.91 -6.85 7.15
N LYS A 78 9.75 -7.67 7.79
CA LYS A 78 9.65 -8.04 9.20
C LYS A 78 10.96 -7.66 9.87
N ASN A 79 10.93 -6.87 10.95
CA ASN A 79 12.14 -6.37 11.62
C ASN A 79 13.15 -5.73 10.65
N LYS A 80 12.66 -4.91 9.70
CA LYS A 80 13.45 -4.23 8.64
C LYS A 80 14.07 -5.15 7.58
N GLN A 81 13.84 -6.45 7.61
CA GLN A 81 14.23 -7.38 6.55
C GLN A 81 13.05 -7.64 5.61
N ILE A 82 13.23 -7.44 4.31
CA ILE A 82 12.22 -7.77 3.30
C ILE A 82 12.05 -9.30 3.29
N ILE A 83 10.82 -9.76 3.52
CA ILE A 83 10.46 -11.18 3.53
C ILE A 83 9.60 -11.58 2.32
N GLN A 84 8.92 -10.61 1.71
CA GLN A 84 8.10 -10.84 0.51
C GLN A 84 8.15 -9.61 -0.38
N GLU A 85 8.15 -9.85 -1.68
CA GLU A 85 8.07 -8.84 -2.73
C GLU A 85 7.01 -9.29 -3.74
N TYR A 86 6.13 -8.37 -4.11
CA TYR A 86 5.14 -8.62 -5.14
C TYR A 86 5.10 -7.47 -6.13
N ARG A 87 5.20 -7.80 -7.42
CA ARG A 87 4.89 -6.85 -8.48
C ARG A 87 3.38 -6.59 -8.50
N LEU A 88 3.01 -5.32 -8.56
CA LEU A 88 1.64 -4.84 -8.63
C LEU A 88 1.31 -4.38 -10.04
N LYS A 89 0.04 -4.50 -10.39
CA LYS A 89 -0.60 -3.85 -11.53
C LYS A 89 -1.68 -2.92 -11.00
N LEU A 90 -1.98 -1.85 -11.74
CA LEU A 90 -3.17 -1.07 -11.46
C LEU A 90 -4.39 -1.92 -11.82
N CYS A 91 -5.42 -1.87 -10.98
CA CYS A 91 -6.68 -2.50 -11.31
C CYS A 91 -7.30 -1.76 -12.52
N GLU A 92 -7.53 -2.46 -13.62
CA GLU A 92 -8.23 -1.91 -14.78
C GLU A 92 -9.71 -1.66 -14.44
N LYS A 93 -10.29 -0.60 -15.01
CA LYS A 93 -11.70 -0.23 -14.81
C LYS A 93 -12.63 -1.04 -15.70
#